data_AF-A0A1Q5ITE7-F1
#
_entry.id   AF-A0A1Q5ITE7-F1
#
_cell.length_a   1.000
_cell.length_b   1.000
_cell.length_c   1.000
_cell.angle_alpha   90.00
_cell.angle_beta   90.00
_cell.angle_gamma   90.00
#
_symmetry.space_group_name_H-M   'P 1'
#
loop_
_entity.id
_entity.type
_entity.pdbx_description
1 polymer ?
#
loop_
_entity_poly.entity_id
_entity_poly.type
_entity_poly.pdbx_seq_one_letter_code
_entity_poly.pdbx_strand_id
1 'polypeptide(L)'
;MRADLRPSRALTAGLAAAALAATTLAVTAAPATAADPLVGIGRALTDDTQRGVFQVTAWTDAPQAKITKVSAQVRQGDTVLVDIPSLPGATDPWSPTPSATTFRLPDAAALKLVEDGGRIPALGTYAIDVTATDSLGNKQTRTDAGQLDFRLRPEITLVPTKPTYADRNARPSGTVVGIQPGSGDRVALADLPVTVKRLDPPRDGTQSPPQQAVTDADGRFTSPPFPISSADLNISNLSFWATVTADTSELHGTVTDHLSVYQHEPRKVAVTATADKKRALDGETVTVTGRMTDPAAAGAPVANHEVRVRLGGPTWGTGSSAVVRTGTDGRFTARLIAVAGKESGGFAVESPDRYVEFPAHYGALAIPLDSRTDLRTYGLSADGRVTVSGTFGARYEAEPNFTTAQFIRLEQLVGGAWKAIAWGNVNSAYYNEFTASAASRGGTFRLRHLTTDQFAESSTGTLRLTRTETRIVSLNAGPEPVAKGGYVTVTGGLQHYTDKWRAYANAPVVLQFQPRGSTTWKQMATGRANASGNVSLKAKVTGDGTWRIRHYGDSKHFNTPATAGGDYVDMR
;
A
#
# COMPACT_ATOMS: atom_id res chain seq x y z
N MET A 1 -18.73 -38.73 26.36
CA MET A 1 -19.10 -39.91 27.17
C MET A 1 -19.44 -41.02 26.20
N ARG A 2 -18.71 -42.14 26.33
CA ARG A 2 -19.07 -43.54 26.03
C ARG A 2 -19.78 -43.83 24.69
N ALA A 3 -19.12 -44.45 23.72
CA ALA A 3 -18.66 -45.86 23.71
C ALA A 3 -19.82 -46.85 23.83
N ASP A 4 -19.98 -47.71 22.82
CA ASP A 4 -19.85 -49.18 22.93
C ASP A 4 -20.41 -49.81 21.63
N LEU A 5 -19.58 -50.41 20.77
CA LEU A 5 -19.02 -51.78 20.82
C LEU A 5 -20.11 -52.84 20.54
N ARG A 6 -20.16 -53.44 19.34
CA ARG A 6 -19.42 -54.66 18.89
C ARG A 6 -20.08 -55.98 19.42
N PRO A 7 -19.68 -57.20 19.00
CA PRO A 7 -20.20 -57.94 17.84
C PRO A 7 -20.51 -59.43 18.18
N SER A 8 -20.91 -60.30 17.23
CA SER A 8 -20.65 -61.78 17.19
C SER A 8 -21.38 -62.36 15.97
N ARG A 9 -20.79 -63.04 14.96
CA ARG A 9 -19.99 -64.28 14.82
C ARG A 9 -20.73 -65.61 15.07
N ALA A 10 -20.58 -66.47 14.05
CA ALA A 10 -20.65 -67.95 13.97
C ALA A 10 -22.04 -68.59 13.75
N LEU A 11 -22.31 -69.27 12.62
CA LEU A 11 -21.85 -70.60 12.12
C LEU A 11 -22.57 -71.79 12.78
N THR A 12 -23.40 -72.50 12.01
CA THR A 12 -23.75 -73.95 12.11
C THR A 12 -24.71 -74.25 10.94
N ALA A 13 -24.28 -74.94 9.87
CA ALA A 13 -24.17 -76.40 9.68
C ALA A 13 -25.52 -77.14 9.65
N GLY A 14 -25.90 -77.63 8.46
CA GLY A 14 -27.02 -78.56 8.25
C GLY A 14 -26.78 -79.41 7.00
N LEU A 15 -26.36 -80.65 7.23
CA LEU A 15 -26.19 -81.72 6.23
C LEU A 15 -27.55 -82.34 5.84
N ALA A 16 -27.70 -82.76 4.58
CA ALA A 16 -28.48 -83.94 4.22
C ALA A 16 -27.95 -84.56 2.92
N ALA A 17 -27.77 -85.87 2.95
CA ALA A 17 -27.02 -86.71 2.02
C ALA A 17 -27.93 -87.57 1.12
N ALA A 18 -27.43 -87.97 -0.06
CA ALA A 18 -27.70 -89.23 -0.78
C ALA A 18 -27.00 -89.14 -2.17
N ALA A 19 -26.35 -90.14 -2.76
CA ALA A 19 -26.02 -91.51 -2.39
C ALA A 19 -24.83 -91.96 -3.28
N LEU A 20 -24.06 -92.90 -2.76
CA LEU A 20 -22.91 -93.56 -3.41
C LEU A 20 -23.30 -94.34 -4.68
N ALA A 21 -22.54 -94.16 -5.76
CA ALA A 21 -22.24 -95.22 -6.72
C ALA A 21 -20.74 -95.22 -7.00
N ALA A 22 -20.08 -96.31 -6.61
CA ALA A 22 -18.65 -96.50 -6.74
C ALA A 22 -18.31 -96.97 -8.17
N THR A 23 -17.50 -96.19 -8.89
CA THR A 23 -16.72 -96.67 -10.03
C THR A 23 -15.29 -96.18 -9.87
N THR A 24 -14.38 -97.14 -9.76
CA THR A 24 -12.92 -96.97 -9.76
C THR A 24 -12.47 -96.16 -10.96
N LEU A 25 -11.95 -94.95 -10.74
CA LEU A 25 -11.31 -94.14 -11.76
C LEU A 25 -9.92 -93.73 -11.28
N ALA A 26 -8.96 -94.03 -12.14
CA ALA A 26 -7.54 -93.76 -11.97
C ALA A 26 -7.28 -92.33 -11.53
N VAL A 27 -6.30 -92.15 -10.62
CA VAL A 27 -5.65 -90.87 -10.38
C VAL A 27 -5.04 -90.42 -11.71
N THR A 28 -5.74 -89.54 -12.41
CA THR A 28 -5.15 -88.72 -13.46
C THR A 28 -4.61 -87.48 -12.77
N ALA A 29 -3.32 -87.21 -12.99
CA ALA A 29 -2.67 -86.01 -12.50
C ALA A 29 -3.45 -84.77 -12.94
N ALA A 30 -3.69 -83.84 -12.02
CA ALA A 30 -4.18 -82.51 -12.35
C ALA A 30 -3.22 -81.84 -13.35
N PRO A 31 -3.71 -81.10 -14.37
CA PRO A 31 -2.83 -80.34 -15.24
C PRO A 31 -2.10 -79.28 -14.39
N ALA A 32 -0.78 -79.22 -14.56
CA ALA A 32 0.03 -78.17 -13.96
C ALA A 32 -0.51 -76.79 -14.36
N THR A 33 -0.81 -75.94 -13.39
CA THR A 33 -0.98 -74.50 -13.62
C THR A 33 0.27 -73.99 -14.33
N ALA A 34 0.11 -73.39 -15.51
CA ALA A 34 1.21 -72.76 -16.23
C ALA A 34 1.95 -71.82 -15.28
N ALA A 35 3.27 -72.01 -15.16
CA ALA A 35 4.12 -71.08 -14.41
C ALA A 35 3.91 -69.66 -14.93
N ASP A 36 3.86 -68.66 -14.04
CA ASP A 36 3.81 -67.26 -14.45
C ASP A 36 4.95 -66.99 -15.46
N PRO A 37 4.68 -66.26 -16.55
CA PRO A 37 5.70 -65.98 -17.54
C PRO A 37 6.84 -65.22 -16.87
N LEU A 38 8.06 -65.78 -16.92
CA LEU A 38 9.26 -65.15 -16.37
C LEU A 38 9.57 -63.78 -16.99
N VAL A 39 8.95 -63.43 -18.11
CA VAL A 39 9.05 -62.12 -18.78
C VAL A 39 7.69 -61.43 -18.73
N GLY A 40 7.66 -60.24 -18.13
CA GLY A 40 6.49 -59.37 -18.09
C GLY A 40 6.57 -58.22 -19.09
N ILE A 41 5.40 -57.83 -19.63
CA ILE A 41 5.25 -56.75 -20.59
C ILE A 41 4.15 -55.81 -20.09
N GLY A 42 4.48 -54.53 -19.97
CA GLY A 42 3.57 -53.47 -19.55
C GLY A 42 2.60 -53.02 -20.63
N ARG A 43 1.89 -51.92 -20.37
CA ARG A 43 1.02 -51.29 -21.36
C ARG A 43 1.88 -50.49 -22.35
N ALA A 44 1.63 -50.63 -23.65
CA ALA A 44 2.19 -49.74 -24.64
C ALA A 44 1.43 -48.40 -24.62
N LEU A 45 2.17 -47.29 -24.51
CA LEU A 45 1.64 -45.94 -24.36
C LEU A 45 2.16 -45.08 -25.51
N THR A 46 1.23 -44.46 -26.24
CA THR A 46 1.55 -43.45 -27.25
C THR A 46 2.20 -42.24 -26.59
N ASP A 47 3.22 -41.69 -27.24
CA ASP A 47 3.77 -40.40 -26.87
C ASP A 47 2.83 -39.29 -27.36
N ASP A 48 2.18 -38.58 -26.44
CA ASP A 48 1.21 -37.54 -26.82
C ASP A 48 1.88 -36.34 -27.50
N THR A 49 3.18 -36.10 -27.25
CA THR A 49 3.91 -35.03 -27.92
C THR A 49 4.29 -35.39 -29.36
N GLN A 50 4.56 -36.67 -29.61
CA GLN A 50 4.87 -37.21 -30.92
C GLN A 50 4.11 -38.53 -31.13
N ARG A 51 2.86 -38.43 -31.58
CA ARG A 51 1.93 -39.57 -31.71
C ARG A 51 2.33 -40.66 -32.70
N GLY A 52 3.41 -40.44 -33.45
CA GLY A 52 4.07 -41.48 -34.25
C GLY A 52 4.95 -42.42 -33.43
N VAL A 53 5.09 -42.19 -32.13
CA VAL A 53 5.96 -42.93 -31.23
C VAL A 53 5.14 -43.50 -30.07
N PHE A 54 5.60 -44.64 -29.55
CA PHE A 54 5.10 -45.21 -28.31
C PHE A 54 6.26 -45.79 -27.49
N GLN A 55 5.98 -46.02 -26.22
CA GLN A 55 6.87 -46.69 -25.28
C GLN A 55 6.15 -47.82 -24.56
N VAL A 56 6.93 -48.80 -24.10
CA VAL A 56 6.43 -49.94 -23.34
C VAL A 56 7.46 -50.35 -22.30
N THR A 57 7.00 -50.82 -21.15
CA THR A 57 7.89 -51.43 -20.16
C THR A 57 7.98 -52.94 -20.37
N ALA A 58 9.16 -53.51 -20.15
CA ALA A 58 9.35 -54.96 -20.11
C ALA A 58 10.35 -55.30 -18.99
N TRP A 59 10.11 -56.43 -18.32
CA TRP A 59 10.94 -56.90 -17.20
C TRP A 59 11.02 -58.42 -17.20
N THR A 60 11.98 -58.96 -16.44
CA THR A 60 12.10 -60.41 -16.21
C THR A 60 12.19 -60.66 -14.71
N ASP A 61 11.44 -61.65 -14.23
CA ASP A 61 11.41 -62.08 -12.83
C ASP A 61 12.52 -63.12 -12.55
N ALA A 62 13.28 -63.54 -13.57
CA ALA A 62 14.46 -64.37 -13.42
C ALA A 62 15.64 -63.54 -12.86
N PRO A 63 16.14 -63.78 -11.63
CA PRO A 63 17.07 -62.87 -10.94
C PRO A 63 18.44 -62.66 -11.63
N GLN A 64 18.82 -63.55 -12.53
CA GLN A 64 20.08 -63.49 -13.29
C GLN A 64 19.89 -63.03 -14.73
N ALA A 65 18.64 -62.79 -15.16
CA ALA A 65 18.32 -62.42 -16.52
C ALA A 65 18.12 -60.91 -16.66
N LYS A 66 18.29 -60.42 -17.88
CA LYS A 66 17.93 -59.06 -18.28
C LYS A 66 17.17 -59.10 -19.60
N ILE A 67 16.28 -58.15 -19.83
CA ILE A 67 15.65 -58.01 -21.14
C ILE A 67 16.72 -57.67 -22.19
N THR A 68 16.80 -58.47 -23.24
CA THR A 68 17.81 -58.32 -24.31
C THR A 68 17.20 -57.86 -25.63
N LYS A 69 15.92 -58.14 -25.86
CA LYS A 69 15.20 -57.72 -27.06
C LYS A 69 13.75 -57.40 -26.75
N VAL A 70 13.29 -56.27 -27.26
CA VAL A 70 11.86 -55.92 -27.34
C VAL A 70 11.54 -55.58 -28.77
N SER A 71 10.47 -56.15 -29.32
CA SER A 71 9.95 -55.87 -30.65
C SER A 71 8.45 -55.62 -30.57
N ALA A 72 7.88 -54.95 -31.57
CA ALA A 72 6.46 -54.61 -31.56
C ALA A 72 5.84 -54.73 -32.95
N GLN A 73 4.54 -55.01 -33.00
CA GLN A 73 3.74 -55.00 -34.22
C GLN A 73 2.57 -54.05 -34.04
N VAL A 74 2.38 -53.16 -35.00
CA VAL A 74 1.22 -52.26 -35.06
C VAL A 74 0.20 -52.87 -36.02
N ARG A 75 -1.03 -53.08 -35.53
CA ARG A 75 -2.09 -53.77 -36.25
C ARG A 75 -3.36 -52.95 -36.40
N GLN A 76 -4.11 -53.26 -37.45
CA GLN A 76 -5.51 -52.88 -37.63
C GLN A 76 -6.34 -54.15 -37.82
N GLY A 77 -7.17 -54.48 -36.83
CA GLY A 77 -7.79 -55.81 -36.75
C GLY A 77 -6.71 -56.89 -36.78
N ASP A 78 -6.88 -57.91 -37.61
CA ASP A 78 -5.90 -59.00 -37.73
C ASP A 78 -4.71 -58.68 -38.66
N THR A 79 -4.69 -57.50 -39.28
CA THR A 79 -3.64 -57.12 -40.25
C THR A 79 -2.49 -56.40 -39.55
N VAL A 80 -1.26 -56.90 -39.71
CA VAL A 80 -0.03 -56.22 -39.30
C VAL A 80 0.36 -55.17 -40.33
N LEU A 81 0.37 -53.91 -39.91
CA LEU A 81 0.74 -52.77 -40.75
C LEU A 81 2.23 -52.43 -40.65
N VAL A 82 2.80 -52.53 -39.44
CA VAL A 82 4.21 -52.25 -39.19
C VAL A 82 4.80 -53.30 -38.26
N ASP A 83 5.90 -53.90 -38.69
CA ASP A 83 6.74 -54.76 -37.86
C ASP A 83 7.99 -53.98 -37.41
N ILE A 84 8.17 -53.83 -36.10
CA ILE A 84 9.26 -53.09 -35.48
C ILE A 84 10.19 -54.11 -34.82
N PRO A 85 11.31 -54.48 -35.46
CA PRO A 85 12.13 -55.62 -35.05
C PRO A 85 12.91 -55.38 -33.74
N SER A 86 13.09 -54.12 -33.35
CA SER A 86 13.76 -53.72 -32.12
C SER A 86 13.28 -52.36 -31.62
N LEU A 87 12.91 -52.28 -30.35
CA LEU A 87 12.73 -51.04 -29.58
C LEU A 87 13.95 -50.89 -28.67
N PRO A 88 14.79 -49.85 -28.83
CA PRO A 88 15.88 -49.58 -27.91
C PRO A 88 15.35 -49.12 -26.55
N GLY A 89 16.20 -49.22 -25.52
CA GLY A 89 15.92 -48.64 -24.22
C GLY A 89 15.72 -47.12 -24.33
N ALA A 90 14.66 -46.60 -23.71
CA ALA A 90 14.37 -45.18 -23.69
C ALA A 90 15.52 -44.43 -23.02
N THR A 91 15.95 -43.31 -23.61
CA THR A 91 17.02 -42.47 -23.08
C THR A 91 16.43 -41.20 -22.48
N ASP A 92 16.95 -40.80 -21.33
CA ASP A 92 16.60 -39.53 -20.69
C ASP A 92 17.69 -38.51 -21.06
N PRO A 93 17.35 -37.28 -21.49
CA PRO A 93 18.34 -36.21 -21.69
C PRO A 93 19.31 -35.98 -20.53
N TRP A 94 18.90 -36.32 -19.29
CA TRP A 94 19.72 -36.19 -18.09
C TRP A 94 20.48 -37.47 -17.71
N SER A 95 20.22 -38.59 -18.39
CA SER A 95 20.93 -39.86 -18.24
C SER A 95 21.07 -40.55 -19.61
N PRO A 96 22.23 -40.43 -20.27
CA PRO A 96 22.44 -40.96 -21.63
C PRO A 96 22.46 -42.50 -21.68
N THR A 97 22.44 -43.18 -20.53
CA THR A 97 22.35 -44.64 -20.46
C THR A 97 20.93 -45.10 -20.81
N PRO A 98 20.75 -45.93 -21.84
CA PRO A 98 19.43 -46.46 -22.20
C PRO A 98 18.78 -47.22 -21.04
N SER A 99 17.49 -46.99 -20.84
CA SER A 99 16.70 -47.68 -19.82
C SER A 99 16.71 -49.20 -20.05
N ALA A 100 16.94 -49.95 -18.98
CA ALA A 100 16.91 -51.41 -19.01
C ALA A 100 15.49 -51.99 -18.97
N THR A 101 14.48 -51.16 -18.67
CA THR A 101 13.09 -51.60 -18.41
C THR A 101 12.06 -50.87 -19.25
N THR A 102 12.38 -49.70 -19.80
CA THR A 102 11.49 -48.91 -20.64
C THR A 102 12.07 -48.86 -22.05
N PHE A 103 11.28 -49.25 -23.04
CA PHE A 103 11.69 -49.35 -24.43
C PHE A 103 10.80 -48.45 -25.28
N ARG A 104 11.39 -47.67 -26.18
CA ARG A 104 10.69 -46.63 -26.94
C ARG A 104 11.07 -46.67 -28.41
N LEU A 105 10.12 -46.40 -29.29
CA LEU A 105 10.44 -46.16 -30.70
C LEU A 105 11.22 -44.83 -30.82
N PRO A 106 12.43 -44.80 -31.42
CA PRO A 106 13.18 -43.55 -31.56
C PRO A 106 12.43 -42.52 -32.41
N ASP A 107 12.61 -41.23 -32.13
CA ASP A 107 11.94 -40.17 -32.90
C ASP A 107 12.30 -40.21 -34.40
N ALA A 108 13.54 -40.59 -34.73
CA ALA A 108 13.98 -40.79 -36.11
C ALA A 108 13.25 -41.94 -36.83
N ALA A 109 12.64 -42.86 -36.08
CA ALA A 109 11.85 -43.98 -36.58
C ALA A 109 10.35 -43.80 -36.30
N ALA A 110 9.90 -42.59 -35.99
CA ALA A 110 8.49 -42.30 -35.76
C ALA A 110 7.65 -42.81 -36.94
N LEU A 111 6.54 -43.47 -36.60
CA LEU A 111 5.56 -43.94 -37.57
C LEU A 111 4.89 -42.74 -38.22
N LYS A 112 4.71 -42.81 -39.53
CA LYS A 112 4.12 -41.75 -40.36
C LYS A 112 3.00 -42.31 -41.24
N LEU A 113 2.16 -41.41 -41.74
CA LEU A 113 1.19 -41.74 -42.76
C LEU A 113 1.89 -42.15 -44.07
N VAL A 114 1.20 -42.94 -44.90
CA VAL A 114 1.73 -43.35 -46.21
C VAL A 114 2.02 -42.15 -47.12
N GLU A 115 1.21 -41.09 -47.04
CA GLU A 115 1.44 -39.83 -47.79
C GLU A 115 2.74 -39.13 -47.39
N ASP A 116 3.20 -39.32 -46.16
CA ASP A 116 4.45 -38.76 -45.63
C ASP A 116 5.63 -39.75 -45.73
N GLY A 117 5.50 -40.77 -46.59
CA GLY A 117 6.51 -41.81 -46.79
C GLY A 117 6.57 -42.87 -45.67
N GLY A 118 5.52 -42.95 -44.85
CA GLY A 118 5.36 -43.94 -43.78
C GLY A 118 4.63 -45.22 -44.19
N ARG A 119 4.02 -45.88 -43.20
CA ARG A 119 3.33 -47.18 -43.37
C ARG A 119 1.94 -47.22 -42.77
N ILE A 120 1.53 -46.18 -42.05
CA ILE A 120 0.19 -46.11 -41.46
C ILE A 120 -0.77 -45.55 -42.53
N PRO A 121 -1.85 -46.26 -42.89
CA PRO A 121 -2.66 -45.90 -44.06
C PRO A 121 -3.57 -44.68 -43.82
N ALA A 122 -4.00 -44.43 -42.59
CA ALA A 122 -4.90 -43.33 -42.25
C ALA A 122 -4.75 -42.89 -40.78
N LEU A 123 -5.32 -41.75 -40.41
CA LEU A 123 -5.46 -41.36 -39.01
C LEU A 123 -6.42 -42.31 -38.28
N GLY A 124 -6.16 -42.57 -37.00
CA GLY A 124 -7.01 -43.44 -36.19
C GLY A 124 -6.28 -44.11 -35.03
N THR A 125 -6.87 -45.15 -34.46
CA THR A 125 -6.29 -45.93 -33.35
C THR A 125 -5.87 -47.32 -33.81
N TYR A 126 -4.67 -47.76 -33.42
CA TYR A 126 -4.11 -49.04 -33.86
C TYR A 126 -3.64 -49.89 -32.68
N ALA A 127 -3.89 -51.19 -32.72
CA ALA A 127 -3.44 -52.10 -31.66
C ALA A 127 -1.92 -52.28 -31.71
N ILE A 128 -1.28 -52.35 -30.56
CA ILE A 128 0.16 -52.63 -30.44
C ILE A 128 0.34 -53.98 -29.75
N ASP A 129 0.93 -54.93 -30.45
CA ASP A 129 1.44 -56.16 -29.85
C ASP A 129 2.91 -55.99 -29.53
N VAL A 130 3.34 -56.51 -28.38
CA VAL A 130 4.73 -56.39 -27.93
C VAL A 130 5.27 -57.77 -27.61
N THR A 131 6.49 -58.03 -28.05
CA THR A 131 7.23 -59.25 -27.75
C THR A 131 8.54 -58.88 -27.06
N ALA A 132 8.80 -59.50 -25.90
CA ALA A 132 10.04 -59.30 -25.15
C ALA A 132 10.78 -60.63 -24.98
N THR A 133 12.10 -60.58 -24.96
CA THR A 133 12.99 -61.73 -24.75
C THR A 133 14.09 -61.36 -23.77
N ASP A 134 14.34 -62.24 -22.80
CA ASP A 134 15.42 -62.05 -21.82
C ASP A 134 16.73 -62.74 -22.25
N SER A 135 17.79 -62.57 -21.46
CA SER A 135 19.12 -63.14 -21.73
C SER A 135 19.20 -64.65 -21.55
N LEU A 136 18.18 -65.29 -20.98
CA LEU A 136 18.07 -66.74 -20.86
C LEU A 136 17.25 -67.34 -22.02
N GLY A 137 16.73 -66.51 -22.91
CA GLY A 137 15.92 -66.92 -24.06
C GLY A 137 14.44 -67.07 -23.75
N ASN A 138 13.98 -66.71 -22.54
CA ASN A 138 12.55 -66.69 -22.24
C ASN A 138 11.88 -65.61 -23.08
N LYS A 139 10.79 -65.95 -23.75
CA LYS A 139 10.08 -65.07 -24.68
C LYS A 139 8.60 -65.00 -24.31
N GLN A 140 8.07 -63.78 -24.19
CA GLN A 140 6.65 -63.52 -24.00
C GLN A 140 6.16 -62.57 -25.09
N THR A 141 4.93 -62.80 -25.56
CA THR A 141 4.20 -61.86 -26.42
C THR A 141 2.93 -61.44 -25.68
N ARG A 142 2.67 -60.14 -25.63
CA ARG A 142 1.41 -59.55 -25.15
C ARG A 142 0.68 -58.96 -26.35
N THR A 143 -0.40 -59.62 -26.74
CA THR A 143 -1.34 -59.09 -27.74
C THR A 143 -2.15 -57.96 -27.12
N ASP A 144 -2.46 -56.94 -27.92
CA ASP A 144 -3.18 -55.74 -27.48
C ASP A 144 -2.55 -55.11 -26.21
N ALA A 145 -1.21 -55.05 -26.21
CA ALA A 145 -0.45 -54.45 -25.12
C ALA A 145 -0.80 -52.96 -24.94
N GLY A 146 -1.32 -52.29 -25.97
CA GLY A 146 -1.86 -50.94 -25.90
C GLY A 146 -2.45 -50.51 -27.24
N GLN A 147 -2.83 -49.23 -27.32
CA GLN A 147 -3.32 -48.61 -28.54
C GLN A 147 -2.39 -47.44 -28.90
N LEU A 148 -1.96 -47.41 -30.16
CA LEU A 148 -1.34 -46.26 -30.79
C LEU A 148 -2.45 -45.26 -31.14
N ASP A 149 -2.45 -44.11 -30.47
CA ASP A 149 -3.34 -43.01 -30.81
C ASP A 149 -2.72 -42.19 -31.96
N PHE A 150 -3.00 -42.61 -33.18
CA PHE A 150 -2.43 -42.04 -34.40
C PHE A 150 -3.39 -41.01 -35.03
N ARG A 151 -3.94 -40.13 -34.19
CA ARG A 151 -4.82 -39.02 -34.57
C ARG A 151 -4.08 -37.70 -34.42
N LEU A 152 -4.50 -36.67 -35.16
CA LEU A 152 -3.97 -35.32 -35.06
C LEU A 152 -3.99 -34.85 -33.60
N ARG A 153 -2.90 -34.21 -33.17
CA ARG A 153 -2.85 -33.52 -31.88
C ARG A 153 -3.28 -32.06 -32.10
N PRO A 154 -4.30 -31.55 -31.41
CA PRO A 154 -4.69 -30.16 -31.56
C PRO A 154 -3.60 -29.24 -30.98
N GLU A 155 -3.34 -28.14 -31.69
CA GLU A 155 -2.54 -27.01 -31.25
C GLU A 155 -3.34 -25.74 -31.53
N ILE A 156 -3.38 -24.82 -30.56
CA ILE A 156 -4.11 -23.56 -30.65
C ILE A 156 -3.15 -22.40 -30.38
N THR A 157 -3.37 -21.29 -31.07
CA THR A 157 -2.71 -20.02 -30.80
C THR A 157 -3.74 -18.97 -30.42
N LEU A 158 -3.33 -17.99 -29.64
CA LEU A 158 -4.10 -16.78 -29.35
C LEU A 158 -3.35 -15.50 -29.72
N VAL A 159 -4.08 -14.57 -30.32
CA VAL A 159 -3.60 -13.26 -30.73
C VAL A 159 -4.09 -12.22 -29.72
N PRO A 160 -3.24 -11.25 -29.31
CA PRO A 160 -3.65 -10.17 -28.41
C PRO A 160 -4.84 -9.38 -28.96
N THR A 161 -5.81 -9.09 -28.09
CA THR A 161 -6.90 -8.16 -28.38
C THR A 161 -6.58 -6.77 -27.88
N LYS A 162 -7.05 -5.74 -28.59
CA LYS A 162 -6.79 -4.32 -28.25
C LYS A 162 -8.10 -3.52 -28.21
N PRO A 163 -8.80 -3.49 -27.06
CA PRO A 163 -9.98 -2.66 -26.89
C PRO A 163 -9.65 -1.18 -27.14
N THR A 164 -10.58 -0.45 -27.73
CA THR A 164 -10.41 0.98 -28.04
C THR A 164 -11.47 1.81 -27.34
N TYR A 165 -11.31 3.14 -27.32
CA TYR A 165 -12.34 4.04 -26.82
C TYR A 165 -13.69 3.88 -27.54
N ALA A 166 -13.68 3.64 -28.87
CA ALA A 166 -14.88 3.48 -29.68
C ALA A 166 -15.48 2.08 -29.60
N ASP A 167 -14.64 1.05 -29.49
CA ASP A 167 -15.02 -0.35 -29.31
C ASP A 167 -14.37 -0.91 -28.04
N ARG A 168 -15.11 -0.84 -26.92
CA ARG A 168 -14.66 -1.30 -25.59
C ARG A 168 -14.77 -2.81 -25.42
N ASN A 169 -14.59 -3.57 -26.50
CA ASN A 169 -14.69 -5.02 -26.47
C ASN A 169 -13.34 -5.67 -26.77
N ALA A 170 -13.12 -6.81 -26.11
CA ALA A 170 -12.08 -7.76 -26.44
C ALA A 170 -12.65 -8.84 -27.37
N ARG A 171 -11.89 -9.22 -28.40
CA ARG A 171 -12.23 -10.32 -29.31
C ARG A 171 -11.03 -11.26 -29.44
N PRO A 172 -10.79 -12.12 -28.43
CA PRO A 172 -9.80 -13.19 -28.57
C PRO A 172 -9.96 -13.93 -29.90
N SER A 173 -8.87 -14.01 -30.64
CA SER A 173 -8.81 -14.65 -31.97
C SER A 173 -7.53 -15.44 -32.09
N GLY A 174 -7.48 -16.38 -33.02
CA GLY A 174 -6.28 -17.18 -33.24
C GLY A 174 -6.48 -18.26 -34.28
N THR A 175 -5.62 -19.27 -34.27
CA THR A 175 -5.71 -20.43 -35.15
C THR A 175 -5.71 -21.73 -34.37
N VAL A 176 -6.39 -22.74 -34.90
CA VAL A 176 -6.30 -24.13 -34.45
C VAL A 176 -5.80 -24.99 -35.60
N VAL A 177 -4.78 -25.79 -35.33
CA VAL A 177 -4.21 -26.75 -36.28
C VAL A 177 -4.10 -28.13 -35.63
N GLY A 178 -4.13 -29.17 -36.45
CA GLY A 178 -3.77 -30.51 -36.06
C GLY A 178 -2.33 -30.80 -36.43
N ILE A 179 -1.56 -31.38 -35.52
CA ILE A 179 -0.19 -31.85 -35.77
C ILE A 179 -0.25 -33.32 -36.17
N GLN A 180 0.23 -33.65 -37.37
CA GLN A 180 0.26 -35.02 -37.86
C GLN A 180 1.24 -35.90 -37.07
N PRO A 181 0.84 -37.12 -36.69
CA PRO A 181 1.72 -38.08 -36.03
C PRO A 181 2.99 -38.38 -36.85
N GLY A 182 4.16 -38.13 -36.24
CA GLY A 182 5.47 -38.52 -36.77
C GLY A 182 6.08 -37.61 -37.85
N SER A 183 5.29 -37.03 -38.76
CA SER A 183 5.77 -36.00 -39.70
C SER A 183 5.88 -34.63 -39.03
N GLY A 184 4.96 -34.32 -38.11
CA GLY A 184 4.86 -33.01 -37.46
C GLY A 184 4.21 -31.94 -38.33
N ASP A 185 3.69 -32.32 -39.50
CA ASP A 185 3.03 -31.40 -40.41
C ASP A 185 1.76 -30.80 -39.79
N ARG A 186 1.52 -29.52 -40.11
CA ARG A 186 0.46 -28.71 -39.51
C ARG A 186 -0.71 -28.63 -40.49
N VAL A 187 -1.87 -29.14 -40.07
CA VAL A 187 -3.10 -29.15 -40.87
C VAL A 187 -4.11 -28.18 -40.25
N ALA A 188 -4.66 -27.26 -41.04
CA ALA A 188 -5.72 -26.37 -40.58
C ALA A 188 -6.99 -27.16 -40.24
N LEU A 189 -7.65 -26.85 -39.12
CA LEU A 189 -8.85 -27.55 -38.68
C LEU A 189 -10.07 -26.64 -38.80
N ALA A 190 -10.95 -26.94 -39.75
CA ALA A 190 -12.20 -26.20 -39.97
C ALA A 190 -13.35 -26.74 -39.11
N ASP A 191 -14.38 -25.90 -38.92
CA ASP A 191 -15.64 -26.24 -38.25
C ASP A 191 -15.50 -26.77 -36.82
N LEU A 192 -14.39 -26.42 -36.15
CA LEU A 192 -14.08 -26.89 -34.81
C LEU A 192 -14.58 -25.87 -33.76
N PRO A 193 -15.37 -26.31 -32.76
CA PRO A 193 -15.81 -25.42 -31.70
C PRO A 193 -14.65 -25.05 -30.77
N VAL A 194 -14.48 -23.74 -30.54
CA VAL A 194 -13.51 -23.17 -29.62
C VAL A 194 -14.26 -22.50 -28.48
N THR A 195 -14.09 -23.01 -27.26
CA THR A 195 -14.64 -22.37 -26.07
C THR A 195 -13.69 -21.31 -25.57
N VAL A 196 -14.11 -20.04 -25.62
CA VAL A 196 -13.35 -18.90 -25.10
C VAL A 196 -13.98 -18.42 -23.81
N LYS A 197 -13.20 -18.26 -22.73
CA LYS A 197 -13.70 -17.70 -21.48
C LYS A 197 -12.73 -16.73 -20.85
N ARG A 198 -13.27 -15.76 -20.14
CA ARG A 198 -12.50 -14.87 -19.29
C ARG A 198 -12.05 -15.62 -18.03
N LEU A 199 -10.80 -15.47 -17.63
CA LEU A 199 -10.24 -16.14 -16.45
C LEU A 199 -10.70 -15.46 -15.16
N ASP A 200 -10.64 -14.13 -15.16
CA ASP A 200 -11.07 -13.30 -14.04
C ASP A 200 -12.50 -12.79 -14.25
N PRO A 201 -13.34 -12.76 -13.21
CA PRO A 201 -14.67 -12.15 -13.34
C PRO A 201 -14.56 -10.65 -13.68
N PRO A 202 -15.53 -10.10 -14.43
CA PRO A 202 -15.65 -8.65 -14.63
C PRO A 202 -15.65 -7.87 -13.32
N ARG A 203 -14.87 -6.79 -13.28
CA ARG A 203 -14.72 -5.96 -12.06
C ARG A 203 -15.90 -5.04 -11.80
N ASP A 204 -16.74 -4.82 -12.79
CA ASP A 204 -18.02 -4.11 -12.65
C ASP A 204 -19.15 -5.01 -12.10
N GLY A 205 -18.86 -6.27 -11.78
CA GLY A 205 -19.83 -7.23 -11.25
C GLY A 205 -20.73 -7.87 -12.31
N THR A 206 -20.49 -7.59 -13.60
CA THR A 206 -21.23 -8.23 -14.69
C THR A 206 -20.86 -9.71 -14.82
N GLN A 207 -21.78 -10.52 -15.34
CA GLN A 207 -21.48 -11.91 -15.69
C GLN A 207 -20.81 -11.98 -17.06
N SER A 208 -19.79 -12.81 -17.19
CA SER A 208 -19.09 -13.07 -18.45
C SER A 208 -19.05 -14.59 -18.71
N PRO A 209 -20.15 -15.18 -19.21
CA PRO A 209 -20.19 -16.61 -19.51
C PRO A 209 -19.20 -16.97 -20.63
N PRO A 210 -18.71 -18.23 -20.66
CA PRO A 210 -17.93 -18.74 -21.79
C PRO A 210 -18.65 -18.51 -23.12
N GLN A 211 -17.92 -18.05 -24.11
CA GLN A 211 -18.38 -17.82 -25.47
C GLN A 211 -17.89 -18.96 -26.37
N GLN A 212 -18.67 -19.26 -27.41
CA GLN A 212 -18.28 -20.24 -28.44
C GLN A 212 -17.86 -19.52 -29.71
N ALA A 213 -16.78 -19.98 -30.31
CA ALA A 213 -16.36 -19.63 -31.66
C ALA A 213 -16.23 -20.91 -32.49
N VAL A 214 -16.14 -20.77 -33.80
CA VAL A 214 -15.91 -21.88 -34.74
C VAL A 214 -14.76 -21.50 -35.65
N THR A 215 -13.88 -22.46 -35.95
CA THR A 215 -12.79 -22.23 -36.89
C THR A 215 -13.28 -22.22 -38.34
N ASP A 216 -12.72 -21.33 -39.15
CA ASP A 216 -12.94 -21.29 -40.60
C ASP A 216 -12.07 -22.32 -41.34
N ALA A 217 -12.14 -22.31 -42.68
CA ALA A 217 -11.37 -23.22 -43.54
C ALA A 217 -9.84 -23.11 -43.35
N ASP A 218 -9.33 -21.97 -42.88
CA ASP A 218 -7.91 -21.75 -42.59
C ASP A 218 -7.56 -22.10 -41.12
N GLY A 219 -8.52 -22.65 -40.37
CA GLY A 219 -8.38 -22.94 -38.94
C GLY A 219 -8.44 -21.70 -38.06
N ARG A 220 -8.82 -20.52 -38.58
CA ARG A 220 -8.88 -19.27 -37.80
C ARG A 220 -10.19 -19.17 -37.07
N PHE A 221 -10.17 -18.63 -35.85
CA PHE A 221 -11.38 -18.30 -35.10
C PHE A 221 -11.30 -16.89 -34.53
N THR A 222 -12.46 -16.30 -34.30
CA THR A 222 -12.62 -15.06 -33.54
C THR A 222 -13.81 -15.21 -32.62
N SER A 223 -13.64 -14.94 -31.33
CA SER A 223 -14.74 -15.04 -30.38
C SER A 223 -15.78 -13.93 -30.60
N PRO A 224 -17.03 -14.14 -30.13
CA PRO A 224 -17.92 -13.05 -29.80
C PRO A 224 -17.25 -12.00 -28.89
N PRO A 225 -17.71 -10.74 -28.91
CA PRO A 225 -17.12 -9.68 -28.11
C PRO A 225 -17.29 -9.91 -26.60
N PHE A 226 -16.22 -9.67 -25.86
CA PHE A 226 -16.23 -9.56 -24.41
C PHE A 226 -16.18 -8.08 -24.01
N PRO A 227 -17.21 -7.52 -23.35
CA PRO A 227 -17.16 -6.15 -22.85
C PRO A 227 -16.03 -5.98 -21.83
N ILE A 228 -15.20 -4.95 -22.02
CA ILE A 228 -14.08 -4.61 -21.14
C ILE A 228 -14.36 -3.25 -20.49
N SER A 229 -14.67 -3.28 -19.21
CA SER A 229 -14.89 -2.07 -18.42
C SER A 229 -13.58 -1.32 -18.16
N SER A 230 -13.66 -0.03 -17.81
CA SER A 230 -12.48 0.71 -17.34
C SER A 230 -11.87 0.09 -16.08
N ALA A 231 -12.66 -0.58 -15.24
CA ALA A 231 -12.17 -1.21 -14.01
C ALA A 231 -11.31 -2.43 -14.31
N ASP A 232 -11.58 -3.13 -15.43
CA ASP A 232 -10.79 -4.28 -15.88
C ASP A 232 -9.37 -3.88 -16.32
N LEU A 233 -9.22 -2.67 -16.89
CA LEU A 233 -7.93 -2.10 -17.32
C LEU A 233 -7.07 -1.55 -16.17
N ASN A 234 -7.62 -1.43 -14.95
CA ASN A 234 -6.88 -0.94 -13.79
C ASN A 234 -5.95 -2.00 -13.18
N ILE A 235 -6.01 -3.25 -13.63
CA ILE A 235 -5.30 -4.39 -13.04
C ILE A 235 -4.56 -5.12 -14.17
N SER A 236 -3.34 -5.56 -13.89
CA SER A 236 -2.43 -6.15 -14.88
C SER A 236 -2.85 -7.51 -15.45
N ASN A 237 -4.00 -8.08 -15.06
CA ASN A 237 -4.27 -9.52 -15.24
C ASN A 237 -5.53 -9.84 -16.06
N LEU A 238 -6.08 -8.94 -16.89
CA LEU A 238 -7.22 -9.28 -17.75
C LEU A 238 -6.84 -10.42 -18.72
N SER A 239 -7.29 -11.65 -18.45
CA SER A 239 -6.86 -12.84 -19.19
C SER A 239 -8.02 -13.67 -19.76
N PHE A 240 -7.77 -14.35 -20.87
CA PHE A 240 -8.69 -15.26 -21.55
C PHE A 240 -8.05 -16.63 -21.75
N TRP A 241 -8.87 -17.67 -21.67
CA TRP A 241 -8.55 -19.01 -22.16
C TRP A 241 -9.36 -19.31 -23.42
N ALA A 242 -8.70 -19.94 -24.39
CA ALA A 242 -9.37 -20.62 -25.47
C ALA A 242 -9.04 -22.11 -25.40
N THR A 243 -10.07 -22.93 -25.36
CA THR A 243 -9.97 -24.38 -25.20
C THR A 243 -10.66 -25.07 -26.37
N VAL A 244 -9.96 -26.05 -26.93
CA VAL A 244 -10.47 -26.99 -27.91
C VAL A 244 -10.36 -28.38 -27.32
N THR A 245 -11.45 -29.15 -27.36
CA THR A 245 -11.49 -30.56 -27.00
C THR A 245 -12.12 -31.33 -28.14
N ALA A 246 -11.44 -32.38 -28.59
CA ALA A 246 -11.94 -33.25 -29.64
C ALA A 246 -11.66 -34.72 -29.29
N ASP A 247 -12.60 -35.57 -29.65
CA ASP A 247 -12.44 -37.02 -29.67
C ASP A 247 -13.21 -37.56 -30.88
N THR A 248 -12.51 -37.56 -32.01
CA THR A 248 -13.04 -37.99 -33.32
C THR A 248 -12.16 -39.10 -33.89
N SER A 249 -12.49 -39.61 -35.07
CA SER A 249 -11.64 -40.58 -35.77
C SER A 249 -10.29 -40.01 -36.21
N GLU A 250 -10.18 -38.69 -36.38
CA GLU A 250 -8.99 -38.04 -36.98
C GLU A 250 -8.27 -37.08 -36.03
N LEU A 251 -8.97 -36.51 -35.05
CA LEU A 251 -8.46 -35.54 -34.08
C LEU A 251 -8.81 -35.99 -32.66
N HIS A 252 -7.83 -35.96 -31.77
CA HIS A 252 -8.04 -36.32 -30.36
C HIS A 252 -7.20 -35.48 -29.42
N GLY A 253 -7.79 -35.10 -28.28
CA GLY A 253 -7.11 -34.42 -27.20
C GLY A 253 -7.78 -33.10 -26.82
N THR A 254 -7.22 -32.47 -25.81
CA THR A 254 -7.60 -31.12 -25.38
C THR A 254 -6.38 -30.23 -25.39
N VAL A 255 -6.53 -29.04 -25.98
CA VAL A 255 -5.51 -28.00 -25.93
C VAL A 255 -6.13 -26.72 -25.39
N THR A 256 -5.37 -25.98 -24.61
CA THR A 256 -5.75 -24.66 -24.13
C THR A 256 -4.57 -23.72 -24.28
N ASP A 257 -4.84 -22.53 -24.80
CA ASP A 257 -3.90 -21.42 -24.75
C ASP A 257 -4.50 -20.25 -23.96
N HIS A 258 -3.64 -19.36 -23.48
CA HIS A 258 -4.01 -18.21 -22.68
C HIS A 258 -3.43 -16.93 -23.25
N LEU A 259 -4.23 -15.86 -23.21
CA LEU A 259 -3.77 -14.52 -23.56
C LEU A 259 -4.15 -13.54 -22.46
N SER A 260 -3.31 -12.54 -22.23
CA SER A 260 -3.60 -11.44 -21.35
C SER A 260 -3.63 -10.12 -22.13
N VAL A 261 -4.59 -9.26 -21.79
CA VAL A 261 -4.84 -7.98 -22.44
C VAL A 261 -4.08 -6.90 -21.69
N TYR A 262 -2.90 -6.58 -22.19
CA TYR A 262 -2.03 -5.54 -21.61
C TYR A 262 -2.14 -4.19 -22.31
N GLN A 263 -2.79 -4.14 -23.47
CA GLN A 263 -2.87 -2.94 -24.32
C GLN A 263 -4.32 -2.55 -24.58
N HIS A 264 -4.57 -1.25 -24.60
CA HIS A 264 -5.81 -0.63 -25.05
C HIS A 264 -5.47 0.67 -25.78
N GLU A 265 -6.40 1.17 -26.60
CA GLU A 265 -6.27 2.46 -27.28
C GLU A 265 -7.23 3.48 -26.67
N PRO A 266 -6.75 4.31 -25.73
CA PRO A 266 -7.57 5.36 -25.17
C PRO A 266 -7.71 6.54 -26.15
N ARG A 267 -8.80 7.29 -26.00
CA ARG A 267 -8.93 8.62 -26.58
C ARG A 267 -8.13 9.60 -25.73
N LYS A 268 -7.10 10.20 -26.34
CA LYS A 268 -6.27 11.20 -25.66
C LYS A 268 -6.96 12.56 -25.69
N VAL A 269 -7.08 13.19 -24.53
CA VAL A 269 -7.65 14.52 -24.33
C VAL A 269 -6.71 15.39 -23.50
N ALA A 270 -7.01 16.68 -23.40
CA ALA A 270 -6.31 17.61 -22.52
C ALA A 270 -7.29 18.22 -21.53
N VAL A 271 -6.83 18.46 -20.30
CA VAL A 271 -7.63 19.06 -19.23
C VAL A 271 -6.88 20.25 -18.62
N THR A 272 -7.62 21.33 -18.40
CA THR A 272 -7.19 22.48 -17.59
C THR A 272 -8.15 22.64 -16.42
N ALA A 273 -7.66 23.08 -15.26
CA ALA A 273 -8.51 23.36 -14.12
C ALA A 273 -7.91 24.42 -13.17
N THR A 274 -8.79 25.09 -12.42
CA THR A 274 -8.44 26.06 -11.38
C THR A 274 -9.42 25.97 -10.23
N ALA A 275 -8.92 26.09 -9.01
CA ALA A 275 -9.76 26.33 -7.84
C ALA A 275 -10.13 27.82 -7.75
N ASP A 276 -11.33 28.10 -7.23
CA ASP A 276 -11.82 29.45 -6.94
C ASP A 276 -11.07 30.15 -5.79
N LYS A 277 -10.31 29.39 -5.01
CA LYS A 277 -9.59 29.84 -3.83
C LYS A 277 -8.13 29.40 -3.85
N LYS A 278 -7.26 30.20 -3.24
CA LYS A 278 -5.88 29.80 -2.89
C LYS A 278 -5.81 29.08 -1.55
N ARG A 279 -6.76 29.34 -0.66
CA ARG A 279 -6.86 28.76 0.69
C ARG A 279 -8.32 28.53 1.03
N ALA A 280 -8.63 27.38 1.62
CA ALA A 280 -9.95 27.04 2.13
C ALA A 280 -9.83 26.47 3.55
N LEU A 281 -10.57 27.04 4.50
CA LEU A 281 -10.63 26.53 5.88
C LEU A 281 -11.48 25.26 5.96
N ASP A 282 -11.33 24.51 7.04
CA ASP A 282 -12.13 23.31 7.30
C ASP A 282 -13.64 23.61 7.21
N GLY A 283 -14.37 22.77 6.48
CA GLY A 283 -15.80 22.91 6.22
C GLY A 283 -16.16 23.91 5.11
N GLU A 284 -15.23 24.69 4.58
CA GLU A 284 -15.54 25.58 3.45
C GLU A 284 -15.76 24.83 2.15
N THR A 285 -16.66 25.32 1.31
CA THR A 285 -16.78 24.84 -0.07
C THR A 285 -15.66 25.42 -0.94
N VAL A 286 -15.07 24.56 -1.76
CA VAL A 286 -14.12 24.87 -2.83
C VAL A 286 -14.76 24.51 -4.16
N THR A 287 -14.73 25.45 -5.10
CA THR A 287 -15.21 25.23 -6.46
C THR A 287 -14.02 25.05 -7.39
N VAL A 288 -13.88 23.87 -7.97
CA VAL A 288 -12.89 23.61 -9.02
C VAL A 288 -13.61 23.65 -10.36
N THR A 289 -13.14 24.50 -11.25
CA THR A 289 -13.65 24.65 -12.62
C THR A 289 -12.57 24.30 -13.61
N GLY A 290 -12.96 23.75 -14.76
CA GLY A 290 -12.00 23.36 -15.77
C GLY A 290 -12.63 23.12 -17.13
N ARG A 291 -11.81 22.73 -18.09
CA ARG A 291 -12.23 22.42 -19.46
C ARG A 291 -11.45 21.23 -20.01
N MET A 292 -12.17 20.32 -20.65
CA MET A 292 -11.63 19.21 -21.41
C MET A 292 -11.70 19.51 -22.91
N THR A 293 -10.60 19.31 -23.61
CA THR A 293 -10.45 19.56 -25.05
C THR A 293 -9.76 18.41 -25.75
N ASP A 294 -10.02 18.23 -27.04
CA ASP A 294 -9.40 17.20 -27.87
C ASP A 294 -8.25 17.81 -28.71
N PRO A 295 -6.98 17.51 -28.39
CA PRO A 295 -5.84 18.03 -29.16
C PRO A 295 -5.83 17.57 -30.62
N ALA A 296 -6.38 16.38 -30.92
CA ALA A 296 -6.44 15.86 -32.29
C ALA A 296 -7.49 16.59 -33.15
N ALA A 297 -8.45 17.26 -32.50
CA ALA A 297 -9.47 18.08 -33.15
C ALA A 297 -9.26 19.59 -32.89
N ALA A 298 -8.02 20.06 -32.97
CA ALA A 298 -7.64 21.48 -32.81
C ALA A 298 -8.17 22.13 -31.51
N GLY A 299 -8.25 21.37 -30.42
CA GLY A 299 -8.73 21.86 -29.13
C GLY A 299 -10.26 21.94 -29.01
N ALA A 300 -11.01 21.24 -29.88
CA ALA A 300 -12.46 21.15 -29.79
C ALA A 300 -12.93 20.68 -28.40
N PRO A 301 -14.08 21.17 -27.89
CA PRO A 301 -14.59 20.78 -26.59
C PRO A 301 -14.98 19.29 -26.56
N VAL A 302 -14.67 18.61 -25.45
CA VAL A 302 -15.07 17.22 -25.22
C VAL A 302 -16.24 17.19 -24.25
N ALA A 303 -17.44 16.91 -24.77
CA ALA A 303 -18.69 16.95 -24.01
C ALA A 303 -19.10 15.60 -23.42
N ASN A 304 -19.89 15.61 -22.34
CA ASN A 304 -20.48 14.43 -21.69
C ASN A 304 -19.47 13.37 -21.18
N HIS A 305 -18.26 13.80 -20.84
CA HIS A 305 -17.22 12.92 -20.31
C HIS A 305 -17.07 13.10 -18.81
N GLU A 306 -16.87 11.99 -18.10
CA GLU A 306 -16.61 12.01 -16.66
C GLU A 306 -15.22 12.53 -16.35
N VAL A 307 -15.13 13.30 -15.27
CA VAL A 307 -13.91 13.89 -14.72
C VAL A 307 -13.96 13.72 -13.22
N ARG A 308 -12.93 13.11 -12.64
CA ARG A 308 -12.80 13.02 -11.18
C ARG A 308 -12.03 14.22 -10.67
N VAL A 309 -12.63 14.96 -9.75
CA VAL A 309 -11.99 16.09 -9.05
C VAL A 309 -11.85 15.74 -7.57
N ARG A 310 -10.67 15.98 -7.02
CA ARG A 310 -10.32 15.67 -5.63
C ARG A 310 -9.66 16.87 -4.96
N LEU A 311 -9.96 17.08 -3.68
CA LEU A 311 -9.14 17.90 -2.78
C LEU A 311 -8.18 16.99 -2.02
N GLY A 312 -7.00 17.50 -1.70
CA GLY A 312 -5.94 16.76 -1.01
C GLY A 312 -4.78 16.37 -1.93
N GLY A 313 -3.70 15.94 -1.29
CA GLY A 313 -2.37 15.81 -1.85
C GLY A 313 -2.29 14.82 -3.01
N PRO A 314 -1.28 14.96 -3.87
CA PRO A 314 -1.16 14.22 -5.13
C PRO A 314 -0.94 12.70 -4.96
N THR A 315 -0.67 12.23 -3.73
CA THR A 315 -0.13 10.88 -3.50
C THR A 315 -1.05 9.97 -2.67
N TRP A 316 -1.75 10.46 -1.63
CA TRP A 316 -2.54 9.61 -0.71
C TRP A 316 -3.91 10.20 -0.34
N GLY A 317 -4.59 10.82 -1.31
CA GLY A 317 -5.77 11.66 -1.11
C GLY A 317 -6.84 11.09 -0.17
N THR A 318 -6.90 11.66 1.04
CA THR A 318 -7.96 11.47 2.04
C THR A 318 -9.06 12.53 1.97
N GLY A 319 -8.90 13.55 1.12
CA GLY A 319 -9.86 14.63 0.96
C GLY A 319 -11.07 14.30 0.08
N SER A 320 -12.05 15.21 0.10
CA SER A 320 -13.30 15.10 -0.65
C SER A 320 -13.07 14.86 -2.16
N SER A 321 -13.91 14.02 -2.76
CA SER A 321 -13.84 13.64 -4.17
C SER A 321 -15.22 13.67 -4.81
N ALA A 322 -15.31 14.10 -6.07
CA ALA A 322 -16.51 14.00 -6.89
C ALA A 322 -16.18 13.62 -8.33
N VAL A 323 -17.08 12.86 -8.95
CA VAL A 323 -17.06 12.63 -10.40
C VAL A 323 -18.15 13.51 -11.01
N VAL A 324 -17.76 14.39 -11.94
CA VAL A 324 -18.64 15.31 -12.66
C VAL A 324 -18.53 15.07 -14.15
N ARG A 325 -19.51 15.53 -14.94
CA ARG A 325 -19.46 15.44 -16.41
C ARG A 325 -19.15 16.79 -17.05
N THR A 326 -18.46 16.77 -18.18
CA THR A 326 -18.25 17.96 -19.01
C THR A 326 -19.54 18.37 -19.74
N GLY A 327 -19.79 19.67 -19.81
CA GLY A 327 -20.86 20.25 -20.61
C GLY A 327 -20.55 20.23 -22.11
N THR A 328 -21.49 20.73 -22.93
CA THR A 328 -21.33 20.80 -24.40
C THR A 328 -20.16 21.66 -24.86
N ASP A 329 -19.73 22.62 -24.04
CA ASP A 329 -18.56 23.47 -24.24
C ASP A 329 -17.27 22.87 -23.65
N GLY A 330 -17.31 21.61 -23.19
CA GLY A 330 -16.21 20.90 -22.57
C GLY A 330 -15.89 21.34 -21.15
N ARG A 331 -16.64 22.29 -20.56
CA ARG A 331 -16.39 22.77 -19.20
C ARG A 331 -16.96 21.83 -18.15
N PHE A 332 -16.34 21.78 -16.99
CA PHE A 332 -16.86 21.07 -15.82
C PHE A 332 -16.72 21.94 -14.57
N THR A 333 -17.51 21.63 -13.55
CA THR A 333 -17.47 22.29 -12.25
C THR A 333 -17.75 21.27 -11.16
N ALA A 334 -16.85 21.18 -10.18
CA ALA A 334 -17.03 20.37 -8.98
C ALA A 334 -17.01 21.28 -7.75
N ARG A 335 -17.94 21.03 -6.82
CA ARG A 335 -18.01 21.71 -5.52
C ARG A 335 -17.71 20.68 -4.44
N LEU A 336 -16.63 20.91 -3.69
CA LEU A 336 -16.11 19.97 -2.72
C LEU A 336 -15.94 20.68 -1.37
N ILE A 337 -16.14 19.95 -0.27
CA ILE A 337 -15.89 20.49 1.07
C ILE A 337 -14.42 20.29 1.41
N ALA A 338 -13.74 21.36 1.78
CA ALA A 338 -12.39 21.31 2.33
C ALA A 338 -12.43 20.62 3.70
N VAL A 339 -11.61 19.59 3.87
CA VAL A 339 -11.46 18.86 5.12
C VAL A 339 -10.00 18.96 5.52
N ALA A 340 -9.73 19.53 6.68
CA ALA A 340 -8.38 19.66 7.21
C ALA A 340 -7.87 18.29 7.68
N GLY A 341 -6.62 17.99 7.32
CA GLY A 341 -5.96 16.74 7.72
C GLY A 341 -4.63 16.55 7.03
N LYS A 342 -3.92 15.49 7.43
CA LYS A 342 -2.61 15.15 6.89
C LYS A 342 -2.70 15.03 5.38
N GLU A 343 -1.85 15.79 4.68
CA GLU A 343 -1.82 15.84 3.20
C GLU A 343 -3.08 16.46 2.54
N SER A 344 -3.84 17.31 3.22
CA SER A 344 -5.04 17.93 2.62
C SER A 344 -4.77 19.09 1.65
N GLY A 345 -3.50 19.45 1.41
CA GLY A 345 -3.14 20.51 0.47
C GLY A 345 -3.23 20.07 -0.99
N GLY A 346 -3.71 20.98 -1.85
CA GLY A 346 -3.79 20.81 -3.30
C GLY A 346 -5.16 20.34 -3.79
N PHE A 347 -5.31 20.32 -5.11
CA PHE A 347 -6.39 19.63 -5.80
C PHE A 347 -5.85 18.87 -7.00
N ALA A 348 -6.56 17.81 -7.38
CA ALA A 348 -6.26 16.99 -8.55
C ALA A 348 -7.49 16.81 -9.43
N VAL A 349 -7.26 16.76 -10.74
CA VAL A 349 -8.25 16.39 -11.75
C VAL A 349 -7.71 15.21 -12.54
N GLU A 350 -8.44 14.11 -12.51
CA GLU A 350 -8.01 12.81 -13.02
C GLU A 350 -9.10 12.20 -13.90
N SER A 351 -8.71 11.29 -14.79
CA SER A 351 -9.69 10.50 -15.53
C SER A 351 -10.23 9.36 -14.66
N PRO A 352 -11.55 9.24 -14.49
CA PRO A 352 -12.16 8.06 -13.88
C PRO A 352 -12.26 6.88 -14.87
N ASP A 353 -12.07 7.13 -16.17
CA ASP A 353 -12.23 6.16 -17.26
C ASP A 353 -10.91 5.97 -18.03
N ARG A 354 -10.34 4.76 -17.99
CA ARG A 354 -9.07 4.43 -18.67
C ARG A 354 -9.15 4.52 -20.19
N TYR A 355 -10.33 4.51 -20.79
CA TYR A 355 -10.48 4.76 -22.22
C TYR A 355 -10.39 6.25 -22.59
N VAL A 356 -10.33 7.15 -21.61
CA VAL A 356 -10.15 8.59 -21.79
C VAL A 356 -8.88 8.98 -21.06
N GLU A 357 -7.82 9.28 -21.80
CA GLU A 357 -6.49 9.50 -21.24
C GLU A 357 -6.13 10.98 -21.26
N PHE A 358 -5.74 11.52 -20.11
CA PHE A 358 -5.06 12.80 -19.98
C PHE A 358 -4.14 12.77 -18.76
N PRO A 359 -3.00 13.48 -18.77
CA PRO A 359 -2.17 13.63 -17.59
C PRO A 359 -2.99 14.21 -16.44
N ALA A 360 -2.88 13.62 -15.25
CA ALA A 360 -3.54 14.18 -14.07
C ALA A 360 -3.12 15.65 -13.88
N HIS A 361 -4.11 16.52 -13.74
CA HIS A 361 -3.87 17.95 -13.55
C HIS A 361 -3.87 18.26 -12.06
N TYR A 362 -2.77 18.82 -11.56
CA TYR A 362 -2.62 19.20 -10.16
C TYR A 362 -2.54 20.72 -10.03
N GLY A 363 -3.19 21.26 -9.00
CA GLY A 363 -3.11 22.68 -8.68
C GLY A 363 -2.96 22.95 -7.19
N ALA A 364 -2.39 24.11 -6.87
CA ALA A 364 -2.14 24.54 -5.50
C ALA A 364 -3.43 25.01 -4.82
N LEU A 365 -3.65 24.53 -3.60
CA LEU A 365 -4.73 24.95 -2.71
C LEU A 365 -4.27 24.67 -1.27
N ALA A 366 -4.22 25.68 -0.42
CA ALA A 366 -3.94 25.48 1.00
C ALA A 366 -5.23 25.05 1.72
N ILE A 367 -5.17 23.94 2.44
CA ILE A 367 -6.23 23.52 3.39
C ILE A 367 -5.57 23.46 4.77
N PRO A 368 -5.56 24.57 5.53
CA PRO A 368 -4.79 24.67 6.76
C PRO A 368 -5.33 23.73 7.84
N LEU A 369 -4.43 23.12 8.61
CA LEU A 369 -4.77 22.30 9.77
C LEU A 369 -5.32 23.17 10.90
N ASP A 370 -6.30 22.65 11.64
CA ASP A 370 -6.71 23.27 12.90
C ASP A 370 -5.52 23.36 13.85
N SER A 371 -5.22 24.55 14.34
CA SER A 371 -4.14 24.78 15.29
C SER A 371 -4.62 24.79 16.73
N ARG A 372 -3.71 24.41 17.63
CA ARG A 372 -3.85 24.53 19.08
C ARG A 372 -2.62 25.19 19.69
N THR A 373 -2.84 25.90 20.78
CA THR A 373 -1.78 26.53 21.58
C THR A 373 -2.01 26.14 23.03
N ASP A 374 -1.08 25.34 23.56
CA ASP A 374 -1.15 24.83 24.93
C ASP A 374 -0.15 25.58 25.80
N LEU A 375 -0.66 26.29 26.81
CA LEU A 375 0.19 27.08 27.70
C LEU A 375 0.85 26.18 28.76
N ARG A 376 2.15 26.33 28.97
CA ARG A 376 2.91 25.59 29.99
C ARG A 376 3.23 26.46 31.20
N THR A 377 3.77 27.65 30.97
CA THR A 377 4.12 28.60 32.02
C THR A 377 3.74 30.01 31.61
N TYR A 378 3.30 30.80 32.57
CA TYR A 378 3.04 32.22 32.36
C TYR A 378 3.28 32.98 33.66
N GLY A 379 3.76 34.21 33.54
CA GLY A 379 4.02 35.04 34.70
C GLY A 379 4.26 36.49 34.33
N LEU A 380 4.03 37.35 35.30
CA LEU A 380 4.43 38.76 35.30
C LEU A 380 5.51 38.90 36.37
N SER A 381 6.70 39.36 36.02
CA SER A 381 7.84 39.53 36.93
C SER A 381 7.76 40.83 37.75
N ALA A 382 8.57 40.94 38.81
CA ALA A 382 8.62 42.11 39.70
C ALA A 382 9.06 43.40 39.01
N ASP A 383 9.80 43.27 37.91
CA ASP A 383 10.30 44.37 37.10
C ASP A 383 9.38 44.71 35.91
N GLY A 384 8.20 44.09 35.83
CA GLY A 384 7.20 44.44 34.82
C GLY A 384 7.44 43.78 33.46
N ARG A 385 7.82 42.50 33.45
CA ARG A 385 7.91 41.69 32.24
C ARG A 385 6.92 40.54 32.30
N VAL A 386 6.04 40.49 31.30
CA VAL A 386 5.20 39.32 31.05
C VAL A 386 6.01 38.31 30.25
N THR A 387 5.97 37.05 30.65
CA THR A 387 6.53 35.93 29.91
C THR A 387 5.50 34.83 29.85
N VAL A 388 5.24 34.32 28.65
CA VAL A 388 4.36 33.18 28.42
C VAL A 388 5.09 32.18 27.54
N SER A 389 5.11 30.93 27.96
CA SER A 389 5.71 29.81 27.25
C SER A 389 4.71 28.66 27.13
N GLY A 390 4.81 27.91 26.04
CA GLY A 390 3.87 26.85 25.72
C GLY A 390 4.28 26.07 24.49
N THR A 391 3.37 25.25 23.98
CA THR A 391 3.50 24.53 22.72
C THR A 391 2.47 24.96 21.70
N PHE A 392 2.82 24.82 20.42
CA PHE A 392 1.94 25.04 19.28
C PHE A 392 1.95 23.82 18.36
N GLY A 393 0.81 23.48 17.79
CA GLY A 393 0.75 22.44 16.76
C GLY A 393 -0.65 22.22 16.22
N ALA A 394 -0.80 21.18 15.41
CA ALA A 394 -2.10 20.71 14.95
C ALA A 394 -2.94 20.17 16.12
N ARG A 395 -4.25 20.35 16.02
CA ARG A 395 -5.22 19.91 17.01
C ARG A 395 -5.45 18.40 16.99
N TYR A 396 -5.49 17.81 15.78
CA TYR A 396 -5.85 16.42 15.55
C TYR A 396 -4.72 15.56 14.99
N GLU A 397 -3.49 16.10 14.94
CA GLU A 397 -2.32 15.32 14.57
C GLU A 397 -1.33 15.26 15.73
N ALA A 398 -0.82 14.05 16.01
CA ALA A 398 0.12 13.80 17.08
C ALA A 398 1.52 14.36 16.76
N GLU A 399 1.94 14.30 15.49
CA GLU A 399 3.29 14.67 15.03
C GLU A 399 3.26 15.58 13.79
N PRO A 400 2.66 16.79 13.89
CA PRO A 400 2.61 17.70 12.76
C PRO A 400 4.01 18.24 12.45
N ASN A 401 4.51 17.99 11.25
CA ASN A 401 5.73 18.59 10.74
C ASN A 401 5.38 19.86 9.94
N PHE A 402 5.78 21.02 10.44
CA PHE A 402 5.64 22.31 9.77
C PHE A 402 7.00 22.84 9.32
N THR A 403 7.21 22.77 8.00
CA THR A 403 8.42 23.22 7.29
C THR A 403 8.64 24.73 7.33
N THR A 404 7.63 25.50 7.74
CA THR A 404 7.70 26.96 7.89
C THR A 404 7.48 27.34 9.35
N ALA A 405 8.32 28.23 9.87
CA ALA A 405 8.17 28.74 11.23
C ALA A 405 6.81 29.42 11.41
N GLN A 406 6.11 29.05 12.48
CA GLN A 406 4.82 29.65 12.85
C GLN A 406 5.03 30.71 13.91
N PHE A 407 4.21 31.77 13.90
CA PHE A 407 4.36 32.92 14.79
C PHE A 407 3.14 33.09 15.68
N ILE A 408 3.38 33.10 16.99
CA ILE A 408 2.36 33.24 18.03
C ILE A 408 2.51 34.64 18.64
N ARG A 409 1.49 35.49 18.52
CA ARG A 409 1.50 36.82 19.11
C ARG A 409 0.94 36.81 20.53
N LEU A 410 1.67 37.43 21.45
CA LEU A 410 1.18 37.82 22.76
C LEU A 410 0.40 39.13 22.60
N GLU A 411 -0.89 39.11 22.92
CA GLU A 411 -1.75 40.27 22.89
C GLU A 411 -2.15 40.71 24.29
N GLN A 412 -2.24 42.02 24.50
CA GLN A 412 -2.78 42.65 25.69
C GLN A 412 -4.08 43.40 25.36
N LEU A 413 -5.08 43.28 26.21
CA LEU A 413 -6.31 44.05 26.11
C LEU A 413 -6.06 45.48 26.62
N VAL A 414 -6.19 46.46 25.73
CA VAL A 414 -5.98 47.89 26.02
C VAL A 414 -7.14 48.69 25.44
N GLY A 415 -7.88 49.41 26.30
CA GLY A 415 -9.01 50.25 25.85
C GLY A 415 -10.12 49.46 25.14
N GLY A 416 -10.33 48.20 25.53
CA GLY A 416 -11.33 47.31 24.91
C GLY A 416 -10.87 46.58 23.65
N ALA A 417 -9.65 46.84 23.15
CA ALA A 417 -9.11 46.19 21.96
C ALA A 417 -7.84 45.38 22.26
N TRP A 418 -7.66 44.27 21.55
CA TRP A 418 -6.44 43.44 21.65
C TRP A 418 -5.30 44.07 20.84
N LYS A 419 -4.15 44.30 21.49
CA LYS A 419 -2.93 44.81 20.87
C LYS A 419 -1.81 43.79 21.00
N ALA A 420 -1.16 43.44 19.88
CA ALA A 420 0.05 42.62 19.92
C ALA A 420 1.20 43.40 20.58
N ILE A 421 1.84 42.79 21.57
CA ILE A 421 2.93 43.39 22.36
C ILE A 421 4.24 42.59 22.29
N ALA A 422 4.18 41.33 21.87
CA ALA A 422 5.34 40.50 21.58
C ALA A 422 4.96 39.32 20.67
N TRP A 423 5.97 38.62 20.19
CA TRP A 423 5.84 37.42 19.35
C TRP A 423 6.75 36.32 19.90
N GLY A 424 6.28 35.08 19.83
CA GLY A 424 7.10 33.88 19.90
C GLY A 424 7.00 33.16 18.55
N ASN A 425 7.99 32.34 18.22
CA ASN A 425 7.97 31.51 17.02
C ASN A 425 8.15 30.04 17.39
N VAL A 426 7.64 29.15 16.55
CA VAL A 426 7.77 27.69 16.68
C VAL A 426 8.26 27.10 15.36
N ASN A 427 9.16 26.13 15.42
CA ASN A 427 9.67 25.40 14.26
C ASN A 427 9.83 23.91 14.61
N SER A 428 8.97 23.06 14.04
CA SER A 428 8.93 21.61 14.33
C SER A 428 10.17 20.85 13.87
N ALA A 429 11.04 21.44 13.03
CA ALA A 429 12.33 20.83 12.72
C ALA A 429 13.20 20.63 13.97
N TYR A 430 12.89 21.35 15.06
CA TYR A 430 13.62 21.27 16.32
C TYR A 430 12.68 21.04 17.50
N TYR A 431 11.64 21.87 17.68
CA TYR A 431 10.71 21.81 18.83
C TYR A 431 9.37 22.48 18.52
N ASN A 432 8.31 22.04 19.19
CA ASN A 432 6.99 22.67 19.11
C ASN A 432 6.74 23.74 20.20
N GLU A 433 7.80 24.20 20.86
CA GLU A 433 7.75 25.14 21.98
C GLU A 433 7.94 26.59 21.53
N PHE A 434 7.26 27.52 22.21
CA PHE A 434 7.49 28.97 22.07
C PHE A 434 7.68 29.63 23.42
N THR A 435 8.31 30.80 23.40
CA THR A 435 8.25 31.80 24.48
C THR A 435 7.99 33.17 23.87
N ALA A 436 7.04 33.90 24.42
CA ALA A 436 6.77 35.31 24.10
C ALA A 436 6.92 36.16 25.37
N SER A 437 7.63 37.28 25.28
CA SER A 437 7.89 38.14 26.42
C SER A 437 7.85 39.63 26.05
N ALA A 438 7.23 40.43 26.90
CA ALA A 438 7.07 41.88 26.71
C ALA A 438 7.14 42.62 28.04
N ALA A 439 7.59 43.88 28.01
CA ALA A 439 7.40 44.79 29.14
C ALA A 439 5.92 45.15 29.28
N SER A 440 5.33 44.95 30.45
CA SER A 440 3.95 45.33 30.76
C SER A 440 3.74 45.41 32.27
N ARG A 441 2.91 46.35 32.72
CA ARG A 441 2.49 46.49 34.13
C ARG A 441 1.31 45.59 34.51
N GLY A 442 1.01 44.59 33.68
CA GLY A 442 -0.10 43.67 33.89
C GLY A 442 -1.38 44.10 33.17
N GLY A 443 -2.41 43.26 33.28
CA GLY A 443 -3.64 43.36 32.51
C GLY A 443 -4.16 41.99 32.10
N THR A 444 -5.04 41.99 31.10
CA THR A 444 -5.56 40.77 30.49
C THR A 444 -4.81 40.49 29.18
N PHE A 445 -4.34 39.26 29.01
CA PHE A 445 -3.53 38.81 27.89
C PHE A 445 -4.15 37.61 27.18
N ARG A 446 -3.76 37.34 25.94
CA ARG A 446 -3.99 36.07 25.25
C ARG A 446 -2.89 35.81 24.23
N LEU A 447 -2.77 34.56 23.78
CA LEU A 447 -1.92 34.19 22.67
C LEU A 447 -2.80 33.96 21.44
N ARG A 448 -2.37 34.42 20.27
CA ARG A 448 -3.08 34.23 19.00
C ARG A 448 -2.11 33.77 17.92
N HIS A 449 -2.53 32.81 17.11
CA HIS A 449 -1.89 32.40 15.88
C HIS A 449 -2.77 32.87 14.71
N LEU A 450 -2.18 33.48 13.69
CA LEU A 450 -2.91 33.91 12.49
C LEU A 450 -2.89 32.83 11.42
N THR A 451 -3.91 32.79 10.57
CA THR A 451 -3.99 31.79 9.50
C THR A 451 -2.78 31.85 8.56
N THR A 452 -2.12 30.71 8.38
CA THR A 452 -1.09 30.46 7.36
C THR A 452 -1.61 29.43 6.36
N ASP A 453 -0.81 29.07 5.34
CA ASP A 453 -1.19 27.98 4.43
C ASP A 453 -1.13 26.61 5.12
N GLN A 454 -0.46 26.51 6.27
CA GLN A 454 -0.30 25.28 7.05
C GLN A 454 -1.30 25.18 8.20
N PHE A 455 -1.64 26.29 8.85
CA PHE A 455 -2.48 26.30 10.05
C PHE A 455 -3.58 27.34 10.02
N ALA A 456 -4.76 26.95 10.51
CA ALA A 456 -5.87 27.84 10.76
C ALA A 456 -5.52 28.87 11.84
N GLU A 457 -6.38 29.88 12.00
CA GLU A 457 -6.25 30.79 13.13
C GLU A 457 -6.67 30.09 14.43
N SER A 458 -5.96 30.34 15.52
CA SER A 458 -6.38 29.94 16.86
C SER A 458 -6.03 31.00 17.91
N SER A 459 -6.80 31.06 18.99
CA SER A 459 -6.49 31.90 20.16
C SER A 459 -6.64 31.10 21.45
N THR A 460 -5.80 31.37 22.44
CA THR A 460 -5.98 30.84 23.78
C THR A 460 -7.12 31.53 24.50
N GLY A 461 -7.54 30.95 25.63
CA GLY A 461 -8.28 31.69 26.66
C GLY A 461 -7.48 32.90 27.18
N THR A 462 -8.14 33.77 27.95
CA THR A 462 -7.52 34.97 28.49
C THR A 462 -6.79 34.70 29.80
N LEU A 463 -5.62 35.33 29.98
CA LEU A 463 -4.79 35.30 31.17
C LEU A 463 -4.85 36.66 31.87
N ARG A 464 -5.23 36.72 33.15
CA ARG A 464 -5.13 37.96 33.94
C ARG A 464 -3.86 37.93 34.78
N LEU A 465 -2.92 38.84 34.51
CA LEU A 465 -1.67 38.97 35.25
C LEU A 465 -1.59 40.35 35.89
N THR A 466 -1.43 40.40 37.21
CA THR A 466 -1.38 41.65 37.98
C THR A 466 -0.39 41.51 39.12
N ARG A 467 0.31 42.60 39.43
CA ARG A 467 1.07 42.79 40.68
C ARG A 467 0.73 44.15 41.25
N THR A 468 0.89 44.28 42.54
CA THR A 468 0.65 45.51 43.28
C THR A 468 1.86 46.43 43.18
N GLU A 469 1.63 47.71 42.86
CA GLU A 469 2.68 48.74 42.83
C GLU A 469 3.26 48.99 44.22
N THR A 470 4.56 49.25 44.30
CA THR A 470 5.26 49.60 45.54
C THR A 470 6.06 50.89 45.37
N ARG A 471 6.29 51.62 46.46
CA ARG A 471 7.12 52.84 46.47
C ARG A 471 7.86 53.02 47.79
N ILE A 472 8.97 53.76 47.74
CA ILE A 472 9.65 54.31 48.92
C ILE A 472 9.25 55.77 49.05
N VAL A 473 8.92 56.21 50.27
CA VAL A 473 8.63 57.61 50.60
C VAL A 473 9.50 58.07 51.77
N SER A 474 9.70 59.38 51.88
CA SER A 474 10.44 60.01 53.00
C SER A 474 11.83 59.40 53.23
N LEU A 475 12.56 59.13 52.15
CA LEU A 475 13.93 58.60 52.22
C LEU A 475 14.86 59.67 52.83
N ASN A 476 15.69 59.28 53.79
CA ASN A 476 16.72 60.15 54.37
C ASN A 476 17.95 59.32 54.76
N ALA A 477 19.15 59.77 54.40
CA ALA A 477 20.42 59.20 54.81
C ALA A 477 21.12 60.13 55.82
N GLY A 478 21.87 59.57 56.75
CA GLY A 478 22.69 60.37 57.67
C GLY A 478 23.50 59.53 58.64
N PRO A 479 24.46 60.11 59.36
CA PRO A 479 24.79 61.54 59.42
C PRO A 479 25.41 62.09 58.13
N GLU A 480 25.24 63.39 57.89
CA GLU A 480 25.87 64.12 56.80
C GLU A 480 26.62 65.34 57.38
N PRO A 481 27.95 65.42 57.24
CA PRO A 481 28.88 64.42 56.70
C PRO A 481 29.11 63.24 57.66
N VAL A 482 29.65 62.14 57.14
CA VAL A 482 30.03 60.96 57.94
C VAL A 482 31.55 60.77 57.91
N ALA A 483 32.15 60.43 59.05
CA ALA A 483 33.58 60.14 59.11
C ALA A 483 33.94 58.87 58.32
N LYS A 484 35.12 58.81 57.72
CA LYS A 484 35.64 57.62 57.03
C LYS A 484 35.50 56.35 57.87
N GLY A 485 34.83 55.34 57.30
CA GLY A 485 34.57 54.05 57.98
C GLY A 485 33.41 54.08 58.99
N GLY A 486 32.77 55.23 59.19
CA GLY A 486 31.54 55.40 59.98
C GLY A 486 30.32 54.77 59.32
N TYR A 487 29.21 54.69 60.04
CA TYR A 487 27.95 54.14 59.54
C TYR A 487 27.02 55.25 59.06
N VAL A 488 26.45 55.06 57.87
CA VAL A 488 25.28 55.82 57.40
C VAL A 488 24.04 55.00 57.74
N THR A 489 23.08 55.62 58.42
CA THR A 489 21.73 55.10 58.63
C THR A 489 20.80 55.73 57.61
N VAL A 490 20.08 54.87 56.88
CA VAL A 490 19.10 55.29 55.87
C VAL A 490 17.73 54.84 56.32
N THR A 491 16.81 55.79 56.37
CA THR A 491 15.42 55.60 56.77
C THR A 491 14.48 55.89 55.61
N GLY A 492 13.27 55.33 55.66
CA GLY A 492 12.21 55.58 54.68
C GLY A 492 10.96 54.76 54.98
N GLY A 493 9.86 55.03 54.27
CA GLY A 493 8.62 54.27 54.34
C GLY A 493 8.40 53.45 53.08
N LEU A 494 8.24 52.14 53.20
CA LEU A 494 7.81 51.27 52.10
C LEU A 494 6.28 51.18 52.07
N GLN A 495 5.70 51.50 50.92
CA GLN A 495 4.25 51.48 50.71
C GLN A 495 3.86 50.60 49.51
N HIS A 496 2.65 50.06 49.55
CA HIS A 496 2.02 49.35 48.44
C HIS A 496 0.66 49.97 48.10
N TYR A 497 0.19 49.78 46.86
CA TYR A 497 -1.06 50.39 46.39
C TYR A 497 -2.24 49.41 46.43
N THR A 498 -3.25 49.70 47.23
CA THR A 498 -4.53 48.97 47.22
C THR A 498 -5.60 49.84 46.57
N ASP A 499 -6.53 50.37 47.37
CA ASP A 499 -7.39 51.52 47.10
C ASP A 499 -6.65 52.87 47.24
N LYS A 500 -5.64 52.89 48.11
CA LYS A 500 -4.73 54.01 48.39
C LYS A 500 -3.36 53.46 48.77
N TRP A 501 -2.36 54.32 48.87
CA TRP A 501 -1.06 53.92 49.38
C TRP A 501 -1.13 53.57 50.87
N ARG A 502 -0.70 52.37 51.21
CA ARG A 502 -0.67 51.85 52.58
C ARG A 502 0.72 51.33 52.92
N ALA A 503 1.04 51.31 54.21
CA ALA A 503 2.28 50.72 54.71
C ALA A 503 2.42 49.26 54.27
N TYR A 504 3.57 48.89 53.72
CA TYR A 504 3.84 47.52 53.33
C TYR A 504 4.71 46.85 54.40
N ALA A 505 4.03 46.27 55.38
CA ALA A 505 4.65 45.69 56.55
C ALA A 505 5.48 44.44 56.25
N ASN A 506 6.57 44.26 57.00
CA ASN A 506 7.40 43.06 56.99
C ASN A 506 7.91 42.65 55.59
N ALA A 507 8.02 43.57 54.63
CA ALA A 507 8.52 43.27 53.30
C ALA A 507 10.05 43.40 53.24
N PRO A 508 10.76 42.54 52.48
CA PRO A 508 12.21 42.60 52.35
C PRO A 508 12.65 43.84 51.57
N VAL A 509 13.70 44.48 52.04
CA VAL A 509 14.30 45.68 51.44
C VAL A 509 15.82 45.56 51.45
N VAL A 510 16.46 46.28 50.54
CA VAL A 510 17.92 46.38 50.46
C VAL A 510 18.35 47.83 50.53
N LEU A 511 19.47 48.07 51.21
CA LEU A 511 20.19 49.33 51.20
C LEU A 511 21.23 49.30 50.08
N GLN A 512 21.22 50.30 49.22
CA GLN A 512 22.16 50.42 48.11
C GLN A 512 22.94 51.74 48.19
N PHE A 513 24.19 51.71 47.74
CA PHE A 513 25.09 52.86 47.65
C PHE A 513 25.62 52.98 46.22
N GLN A 514 25.55 54.17 45.65
CA GLN A 514 26.12 54.55 44.37
C GLN A 514 27.26 55.54 44.62
N PRO A 515 28.53 55.15 44.44
CA PRO A 515 29.65 56.07 44.61
C PRO A 515 29.54 57.29 43.69
N ARG A 516 30.02 58.44 44.15
CA ARG A 516 30.07 59.68 43.35
C ARG A 516 30.76 59.42 42.01
N GLY A 517 30.12 59.86 40.92
CA GLY A 517 30.62 59.66 39.55
C GLY A 517 30.42 58.26 38.97
N SER A 518 29.88 57.30 39.73
CA SER A 518 29.51 55.97 39.23
C SER A 518 28.04 55.93 38.77
N THR A 519 27.70 55.01 37.87
CA THR A 519 26.31 54.64 37.53
C THR A 519 25.88 53.31 38.20
N THR A 520 26.79 52.67 38.93
CA THR A 520 26.60 51.32 39.47
C THR A 520 26.18 51.37 40.94
N TRP A 521 25.06 50.73 41.25
CA TRP A 521 24.57 50.57 42.62
C TRP A 521 25.17 49.33 43.29
N LYS A 522 25.76 49.49 44.47
CA LYS A 522 26.27 48.40 45.31
C LYS A 522 25.27 48.09 46.41
N GLN A 523 24.95 46.83 46.63
CA GLN A 523 24.14 46.42 47.77
C GLN A 523 25.00 46.42 49.04
N MET A 524 24.57 47.17 50.06
CA MET A 524 25.35 47.40 51.28
C MET A 524 24.77 46.65 52.48
N ALA A 525 23.45 46.53 52.55
CA ALA A 525 22.74 45.79 53.61
C ALA A 525 21.39 45.28 53.11
N THR A 526 20.82 44.30 53.82
CA THR A 526 19.45 43.82 53.64
C THR A 526 18.68 43.96 54.95
N GLY A 527 17.36 44.07 54.88
CA GLY A 527 16.50 44.05 56.06
C GLY A 527 15.02 44.01 55.68
N ARG A 528 14.15 44.43 56.61
CA ARG A 528 12.69 44.40 56.41
C ARG A 528 12.04 45.67 56.93
N ALA A 529 10.92 46.07 56.32
CA ALA A 529 10.06 47.11 56.87
C ALA A 529 9.37 46.62 58.16
N ASN A 530 9.14 47.51 59.13
CA ASN A 530 8.40 47.18 60.35
C ASN A 530 6.88 47.14 60.10
N ALA A 531 6.07 46.94 61.15
CA ALA A 531 4.61 46.87 61.06
C ALA A 531 3.95 48.13 60.47
N SER A 532 4.57 49.31 60.66
CA SER A 532 4.12 50.58 60.07
C SER A 532 4.72 50.86 58.69
N GLY A 533 5.45 49.91 58.09
CA GLY A 533 6.11 50.10 56.80
C GLY A 533 7.41 50.90 56.87
N ASN A 534 7.86 51.31 58.07
CA ASN A 534 9.10 52.07 58.23
C ASN A 534 10.31 51.16 58.12
N VAL A 535 11.35 51.65 57.46
CA VAL A 535 12.64 50.99 57.22
C VAL A 535 13.73 51.83 57.87
N SER A 536 14.68 51.17 58.54
CA SER A 536 15.93 51.77 59.02
C SER A 536 17.05 50.76 58.85
N LEU A 537 18.00 51.05 57.96
CA LEU A 537 19.16 50.19 57.66
C LEU A 537 20.43 51.00 57.81
N LYS A 538 21.52 50.36 58.23
CA LYS A 538 22.83 51.02 58.34
C LYS A 538 23.92 50.23 57.66
N ALA A 539 24.88 50.92 57.05
CA ALA A 539 26.08 50.32 56.48
C ALA A 539 27.28 51.27 56.58
N LYS A 540 28.50 50.73 56.49
CA LYS A 540 29.72 51.55 56.52
C LYS A 540 29.84 52.38 55.26
N VAL A 541 30.17 53.66 55.41
CA VAL A 541 30.55 54.54 54.29
C VAL A 541 31.89 54.10 53.73
N THR A 542 32.01 54.10 52.40
CA THR A 542 33.26 53.73 51.69
C THR A 542 33.79 54.85 50.79
N GLY A 543 33.06 55.96 50.72
CA GLY A 543 33.33 57.15 49.92
C GLY A 543 32.08 58.02 49.83
N ASP A 544 32.18 59.16 49.15
CA ASP A 544 31.02 60.01 48.86
C ASP A 544 30.07 59.30 47.87
N GLY A 545 28.76 59.52 48.02
CA GLY A 545 27.80 58.99 47.06
C GLY A 545 26.36 58.98 47.53
N THR A 546 25.49 58.45 46.67
CA THR A 546 24.04 58.43 46.87
C THR A 546 23.59 57.11 47.47
N TRP A 547 22.72 57.16 48.48
CA TRP A 547 22.12 56.02 49.15
C TRP A 547 20.64 55.88 48.79
N ARG A 548 20.15 54.64 48.68
CA ARG A 548 18.70 54.37 48.53
C ARG A 548 18.26 53.08 49.19
N ILE A 549 16.98 53.01 49.52
CA ILE A 549 16.30 51.77 49.88
C ILE A 549 15.59 51.24 48.63
N ARG A 550 15.64 49.93 48.38
CA ARG A 550 14.92 49.27 47.28
C ARG A 550 14.20 48.03 47.78
N HIS A 551 12.95 47.86 47.35
CA HIS A 551 12.26 46.59 47.42
C HIS A 551 12.32 45.93 46.03
N TYR A 552 12.77 44.67 45.95
CA TYR A 552 12.91 43.95 44.68
C TYR A 552 11.61 43.32 44.16
N GLY A 553 10.49 43.49 44.86
CA GLY A 553 9.24 42.81 44.55
C GLY A 553 9.16 41.41 45.16
N ASP A 554 7.96 40.86 45.16
CA ASP A 554 7.64 39.47 45.52
C ASP A 554 6.52 38.96 44.61
N SER A 555 6.10 37.69 44.68
CA SER A 555 5.08 37.13 43.76
C SER A 555 3.79 37.94 43.61
N LYS A 556 3.48 38.87 44.52
CA LYS A 556 2.31 39.76 44.49
C LYS A 556 2.64 41.22 44.21
N HIS A 557 3.89 41.67 44.35
CA HIS A 557 4.27 43.07 44.28
C HIS A 557 5.35 43.36 43.23
N PHE A 558 5.29 44.54 42.63
CA PHE A 558 6.38 45.08 41.81
C PHE A 558 7.54 45.55 42.68
N ASN A 559 8.72 45.65 42.07
CA ASN A 559 9.83 46.34 42.68
C ASN A 559 9.51 47.83 42.84
N THR A 560 10.16 48.48 43.81
CA THR A 560 10.06 49.93 43.92
C THR A 560 10.74 50.57 42.70
N PRO A 561 10.15 51.63 42.11
CA PRO A 561 10.72 52.30 40.95
C PRO A 561 12.20 52.65 41.17
N ALA A 562 13.03 52.41 40.16
CA ALA A 562 14.46 52.78 40.23
C ALA A 562 14.66 54.31 40.38
N THR A 563 13.63 55.08 40.03
CA THR A 563 13.53 56.53 40.16
C THR A 563 13.07 57.01 41.54
N ALA A 564 12.90 56.14 42.54
CA ALA A 564 12.38 56.48 43.87
C ALA A 564 13.29 57.42 44.71
N GLY A 565 14.22 58.13 44.08
CA GLY A 565 15.16 59.04 44.73
C GLY A 565 16.27 58.31 45.47
N GLY A 566 17.28 59.08 45.82
CA GLY A 566 18.39 58.69 46.66
C GLY A 566 18.94 59.92 47.38
N ASP A 567 19.58 59.72 48.52
CA ASP A 567 20.09 60.81 49.34
C ASP A 567 21.62 60.79 49.35
N TYR A 568 22.25 61.95 49.17
CA TYR A 568 23.68 62.03 48.93
C TYR A 568 24.43 62.38 50.21
N VAL A 569 25.38 61.52 50.58
CA VAL A 569 26.17 61.68 51.81
C VAL A 569 27.63 61.95 51.46
N ASP A 570 28.18 63.02 52.02
CA ASP A 570 29.61 63.33 51.99
C ASP A 570 30.39 62.57 53.09
N MET A 571 31.52 61.99 52.71
CA MET A 571 32.48 61.36 53.63
C MET A 571 33.62 62.33 53.95
N ARG A 572 34.00 62.45 55.24
CA ARG A 572 35.13 63.27 55.69
C ARG A 572 36.22 62.46 56.38
#